data_AF-A0A966XEY6-F1
#
_entry.id   AF-A0A966XEY6-F1
#
_cell.length_a   1.000
_cell.length_b   1.000
_cell.length_c   1.000
_cell.angle_alpha   90.00
_cell.angle_beta   90.00
_cell.angle_gamma   90.00
#
_symmetry.space_group_name_H-M   'P 1'
#
loop_
_entity.id
_entity.type
_entity.pdbx_description
1 polymer ?
#
loop_
_entity_poly.entity_id
_entity_poly.type
_entity_poly.pdbx_seq_one_letter_code
_entity_poly.pdbx_strand_id
1 'polypeptide(L)' 'MIGAAPRHHGLWFNFGHHHIGLSMAPGSALLLSALINDTPPPLDPAPFRASRFAM' A
#
# COMPACT_ATOMS: atom_id res chain seq x y z
N MET A 1 4.99 -0.09 -3.41
CA MET A 1 4.40 -1.29 -2.78
C MET A 1 3.64 -0.81 -1.56
N ILE A 2 2.33 -1.04 -1.54
CA ILE A 2 1.41 -0.57 -0.51
C ILE A 2 0.46 -1.73 -0.17
N GLY A 3 0.29 -2.03 1.12
CA GLY A 3 -0.63 -3.06 1.61
C GLY A 3 0.00 -4.05 2.60
N ALA A 4 -0.77 -5.06 3.00
CA ALA A 4 -0.36 -6.04 3.99
C ALA A 4 0.85 -6.89 3.53
N ALA A 5 1.74 -7.21 4.47
CA ALA A 5 2.85 -8.12 4.25
C ALA A 5 2.33 -9.57 4.20
N PRO A 6 2.51 -10.31 3.08
CA PRO A 6 1.82 -11.59 2.87
C PRO A 6 2.22 -12.71 3.84
N ARG A 7 3.38 -12.59 4.51
CA ARG A 7 3.93 -13.60 5.43
C ARG A 7 4.02 -13.16 6.89
N HIS A 8 3.55 -11.94 7.21
CA HIS A 8 3.69 -11.37 8.55
C HIS A 8 2.37 -10.72 8.97
N HIS A 9 1.63 -11.39 9.85
CA HIS A 9 0.38 -10.88 10.36
C HIS A 9 0.58 -9.53 11.08
N GLY A 10 -0.28 -8.55 10.77
CA GLY A 10 -0.21 -7.21 11.36
C GLY A 10 0.86 -6.28 10.79
N LEU A 11 1.72 -6.75 9.86
CA LEU A 11 2.73 -5.91 9.21
C LEU A 11 2.21 -5.32 7.90
N TRP A 12 2.53 -4.05 7.67
CA TRP A 12 2.08 -3.26 6.52
C TRP A 12 3.24 -2.60 5.79
N PHE A 13 3.14 -2.51 4.46
CA PHE A 13 4.14 -1.90 3.60
C PHE A 13 3.66 -0.57 3.04
N ASN A 14 4.58 0.39 2.96
CA ASN A 14 4.39 1.67 2.30
C ASN A 14 5.73 2.21 1.77
N PHE A 15 6.33 1.50 0.81
CA PHE A 15 7.67 1.82 0.31
C PHE A 15 7.78 1.66 -1.21
N GLY A 16 8.95 2.00 -1.78
CA GLY A 16 9.19 1.94 -3.22
C GLY A 16 8.69 3.17 -3.97
N HIS A 17 8.64 4.32 -3.29
CA HIS A 17 8.20 5.60 -3.84
C HIS A 17 9.31 6.38 -4.58
N HIS A 18 10.51 5.81 -4.70
CA HIS A 18 11.67 6.48 -5.29
C HIS A 18 11.90 7.88 -4.69
N HIS A 19 12.31 8.84 -5.52
CA HIS A 19 12.63 10.22 -5.14
C HIS A 19 11.39 11.11 -4.95
N ILE A 20 10.18 10.61 -5.19
CA ILE A 20 8.91 11.36 -5.09
C ILE A 20 8.05 10.95 -3.89
N GLY A 21 8.66 10.33 -2.86
CA GLY A 21 7.95 9.90 -1.64
C GLY A 21 7.21 11.00 -0.91
N LEU A 22 7.77 12.22 -0.84
CA LEU A 22 7.13 13.35 -0.18
C LEU A 22 5.82 13.76 -0.90
N SER A 23 5.87 13.91 -2.22
CA SER A 23 4.70 14.30 -3.02
C SER A 23 3.60 13.24 -3.01
N MET A 24 3.96 11.95 -2.92
CA MET A 24 3.01 10.84 -2.87
C MET A 24 2.53 10.49 -1.46
N ALA A 25 3.07 11.12 -0.41
CA ALA A 25 2.74 10.80 0.98
C ALA A 25 1.22 10.89 1.27
N PRO A 26 0.48 11.94 0.83
CA PRO A 26 -0.95 12.02 1.09
C PRO A 26 -1.75 10.88 0.45
N GLY A 27 -1.50 10.60 -0.83
CA GLY A 27 -2.22 9.56 -1.57
C GLY A 27 -1.93 8.15 -1.05
N SER A 28 -0.65 7.86 -0.78
CA SER A 28 -0.24 6.55 -0.24
C SER A 28 -0.76 6.33 1.19
N ALA A 29 -0.81 7.36 2.04
CA ALA A 29 -1.38 7.28 3.38
C ALA A 29 -2.90 7.05 3.34
N LEU A 30 -3.63 7.73 2.45
CA LEU A 30 -5.07 7.51 2.26
C LEU A 30 -5.37 6.07 1.83
N LEU A 31 -4.62 5.56 0.84
CA LEU A 31 -4.76 4.19 0.39
C LEU A 31 -4.44 3.20 1.51
N LEU A 32 -3.30 3.37 2.19
CA LEU A 32 -2.88 2.48 3.27
C LEU A 32 -3.87 2.46 4.43
N SER A 33 -4.37 3.63 4.85
CA SER A 33 -5.34 3.76 5.93
C SER A 33 -6.66 3.05 5.57
N ALA A 34 -7.14 3.19 4.34
CA ALA A 34 -8.34 2.49 3.89
C ALA A 34 -8.17 0.96 3.96
N LEU A 35 -7.01 0.45 3.53
CA LEU A 35 -6.71 -0.97 3.60
C LEU A 35 -6.58 -1.49 5.04
N ILE A 36 -5.97 -0.72 5.95
CA ILE A 36 -5.83 -1.10 7.38
C ILE A 36 -7.20 -1.19 8.06
N ASN A 37 -8.10 -0.27 7.75
CA ASN A 37 -9.41 -0.15 8.40
C ASN A 37 -10.54 -0.89 7.65
N ASP A 38 -10.21 -1.62 6.59
CA ASP A 38 -11.16 -2.32 5.72
C ASP A 38 -12.29 -1.41 5.18
N THR A 39 -11.91 -0.18 4.79
CA THR A 39 -12.82 0.81 4.20
C THR A 39 -12.57 0.97 2.69
N PRO A 40 -13.54 1.51 1.93
CA PRO A 40 -13.38 1.68 0.49
C PRO A 40 -12.14 2.51 0.13
N PRO A 41 -11.16 1.96 -0.62
CA PRO A 41 -9.96 2.69 -0.98
C PRO A 41 -10.27 3.74 -2.07
N PRO A 42 -9.49 4.84 -2.13
CA PRO A 42 -9.71 5.92 -3.11
C PRO A 42 -9.39 5.51 -4.56
N LEU A 43 -8.74 4.35 -4.76
CA LEU A 43 -8.38 3.78 -6.04
C LEU A 43 -8.13 2.27 -5.89
N ASP A 44 -8.06 1.53 -7.00
CA ASP A 44 -7.77 0.08 -6.99
C ASP A 44 -6.36 -0.19 -6.40
N PRO A 45 -6.25 -0.93 -5.29
CA PRO A 45 -4.96 -1.24 -4.66
C PRO A 45 -4.14 -2.29 -5.44
N ALA A 46 -4.74 -3.05 -6.37
CA ALA A 46 -4.09 -4.20 -7.03
C ALA A 46 -2.70 -3.89 -7.63
N PRO A 47 -2.46 -2.75 -8.30
CA PRO A 47 -1.15 -2.40 -8.86
C PRO A 47 -0.06 -2.17 -7.80
N PHE A 48 -0.43 -1.95 -6.54
CA PHE A 48 0.50 -1.63 -5.46
C PHE A 48 0.79 -2.80 -4.52
N ARG A 49 -0.02 -3.87 -4.57
CA ARG A 49 0.08 -5.03 -3.67
C ARG A 49 1.47 -5.67 -3.73
N ALA A 50 1.94 -6.15 -2.58
CA ALA A 50 3.21 -6.87 -2.48
C ALA A 50 3.24 -8.16 -3.32
N SER A 51 2.07 -8.80 -3.45
CA SER A 51 1.89 -10.05 -4.19
C SER A 51 1.94 -9.91 -5.71
N ARG A 52 1.99 -8.69 -6.28
CA ARG A 52 1.94 -8.48 -7.74
C ARG A 52 3.16 -9.02 -8.50
N PHE A 53 4.20 -9.42 -7.79
CA PHE A 53 5.43 -10.00 -8.33
C PHE A 53 5.59 -11.48 -8.01
N ALA A 54 4.67 -12.04 -7.23
CA ALA A 54 4.68 -13.47 -6.95
C ALA A 54 4.17 -14.23 -8.18
N MET A 55 4.88 -15.30 -8.54
CA MET A 55 4.38 -16.35 -9.42
C MET A 55 3.39 -17.24 -8.66
#